data_AF-A0A8T4KRU2-F1
#
_entry.id   AF-A0A8T4KRU2-F1
#
_cell.length_a   1.000
_cell.length_b   1.000
_cell.length_c   1.000
_cell.angle_alpha   90.00
_cell.angle_beta   90.00
_cell.angle_gamma   90.00
#
_symmetry.space_group_name_H-M   'P 1'
#
loop_
_entity.id
_entity.type
_entity.pdbx_description
1 polymer ?
#
loop_
_entity_poly.entity_id
_entity_poly.type
_entity_poly.pdbx_seq_one_letter_code
_entity_poly.pdbx_strand_id
1 'polypeptide(L)'
;MNIHKLTFLFFILIFASITLAYELPIYVANPNTYECKYYFAGDEKHFNPRPENFNIDIGPVTEFKDENEACEFWKCSVSKGKWTGSICDCPGSSFWSNATGCTTSNGIPVISDKEKCDSTNGVWKAELCSCLEKYHWDKEKGCIDEDGNPGKKFDSKSTGILLWVAVIIAAILSFVAYKFNVLSMINKLTKRMV
;
A
#
# COMPACT_ATOMS: atom_id res chain seq x y z
N MET A 1 -6.01 49.82 -3.01
CA MET A 1 -5.75 48.89 -1.87
C MET A 1 -4.51 49.40 -1.13
N ASN A 2 -4.58 49.58 0.18
CA ASN A 2 -3.53 50.24 0.97
C ASN A 2 -2.31 49.30 1.10
N ILE A 3 -1.07 49.80 0.95
CA ILE A 3 0.16 48.98 0.92
C ILE A 3 0.24 48.07 2.15
N HIS A 4 -0.10 48.58 3.34
CA HIS A 4 -0.12 47.79 4.58
C HIS A 4 -1.08 46.58 4.55
N LYS A 5 -2.21 46.69 3.85
CA LYS A 5 -3.16 45.57 3.71
C LYS A 5 -2.62 44.48 2.79
N LEU A 6 -1.87 44.86 1.74
CA LEU A 6 -1.22 43.91 0.84
C LEU A 6 -0.08 43.16 1.55
N THR A 7 0.75 43.87 2.31
CA THR A 7 1.86 43.25 3.07
C THR A 7 1.35 42.28 4.13
N PHE A 8 0.27 42.63 4.84
CA PHE A 8 -0.34 41.76 5.84
C PHE A 8 -0.93 40.49 5.22
N LEU A 9 -1.61 40.59 4.08
CA LEU A 9 -2.19 39.45 3.38
C LEU A 9 -1.11 38.49 2.83
N PHE A 10 0.01 39.05 2.36
CA PHE A 10 1.17 38.28 1.91
C PHE A 10 1.83 37.50 3.06
N PHE A 11 1.97 38.12 4.24
CA PHE A 11 2.48 37.43 5.43
C PHE A 11 1.57 36.28 5.86
N ILE A 12 0.24 36.45 5.84
CA ILE A 12 -0.70 35.36 6.16
C ILE A 12 -0.55 34.20 5.17
N LEU A 13 -0.40 34.49 3.86
CA LEU A 13 -0.21 33.45 2.84
C LEU A 13 1.12 32.69 3.01
N ILE A 14 2.20 33.38 3.39
CA ILE A 14 3.49 32.72 3.70
C ILE A 14 3.36 31.85 4.94
N PHE A 15 2.75 32.34 6.02
CA PHE A 15 2.58 31.54 7.23
C PHE A 15 1.67 30.33 7.01
N ALA A 16 0.60 30.48 6.24
CA ALA A 16 -0.30 29.37 5.90
C ALA A 16 0.39 28.28 5.05
N SER A 17 1.32 28.65 4.18
CA SER A 17 2.07 27.69 3.36
C SER A 17 3.14 26.94 4.15
N ILE A 18 3.76 27.58 5.16
CA ILE A 18 4.75 26.92 6.04
C ILE A 18 4.07 25.91 6.98
N THR A 19 2.84 26.16 7.42
CA THR A 19 2.11 25.23 8.31
C THR A 19 1.62 23.95 7.61
N LEU A 20 1.54 23.94 6.28
CA LEU A 20 1.03 22.80 5.50
C LEU A 20 2.12 21.78 5.10
N ALA A 21 3.40 22.08 5.35
CA ALA A 21 4.50 21.27 4.87
C ALA A 21 5.09 20.30 5.91
N TYR A 22 4.61 20.32 7.15
CA TYR A 22 5.04 19.37 8.18
C TYR A 22 4.03 18.24 8.29
N GLU A 23 4.29 17.14 7.59
CA GLU A 23 3.59 15.89 7.87
C GLU A 23 3.96 15.45 9.29
N LEU A 24 2.96 15.35 10.15
CA LEU A 24 3.17 14.83 11.50
C LEU A 24 3.62 13.36 11.39
N PRO A 25 4.45 12.88 12.32
CA PRO A 25 4.78 11.47 12.35
C PRO A 25 3.51 10.64 12.54
N ILE A 26 3.42 9.54 11.81
CA ILE A 26 2.28 8.61 11.84
C ILE A 26 2.78 7.19 12.07
N TYR A 27 1.91 6.34 12.59
CA TYR A 27 2.12 4.90 12.54
C TYR A 27 1.48 4.34 11.27
N VAL A 28 2.22 3.46 10.59
CA VAL A 28 1.77 2.78 9.37
C VAL A 28 1.78 1.27 9.58
N ALA A 29 0.89 0.55 8.89
CA ALA A 29 0.76 -0.89 9.00
C ALA A 29 0.84 -1.61 7.66
N ASN A 30 1.36 -2.83 7.70
CA ASN A 30 1.24 -3.81 6.63
C ASN A 30 0.02 -4.69 6.91
N PRO A 31 -1.02 -4.64 6.05
CA PRO A 31 -2.25 -5.37 6.29
C PRO A 31 -2.07 -6.89 6.19
N ASN A 32 -1.04 -7.36 5.47
CA ASN A 32 -0.86 -8.80 5.24
C ASN A 32 -0.06 -9.49 6.37
N THR A 33 0.80 -8.75 7.07
CA THR A 33 1.70 -9.32 8.09
C THR A 33 1.33 -8.91 9.51
N TYR A 34 0.36 -8.00 9.69
CA TYR A 34 0.03 -7.38 10.97
C TYR A 34 1.19 -6.60 11.61
N GLU A 35 2.24 -6.33 10.84
CA GLU A 35 3.33 -5.46 11.27
C GLU A 35 2.90 -4.01 11.23
N CYS A 36 3.36 -3.25 12.21
CA CYS A 36 3.16 -1.81 12.29
C CYS A 36 4.50 -1.15 12.63
N LYS A 37 4.71 0.06 12.12
CA LYS A 37 5.97 0.80 12.23
C LYS A 37 5.73 2.29 12.33
N TYR A 38 6.65 2.98 13.00
CA TYR A 38 6.77 4.43 12.93
C TYR A 38 7.18 4.88 11.52
N TYR A 39 6.51 5.91 11.02
CA TYR A 39 6.85 6.60 9.77
C TYR A 39 6.84 8.12 9.97
N PHE A 40 7.87 8.78 9.44
CA PHE A 40 7.98 10.22 9.44
C PHE A 40 8.52 10.70 8.10
N ALA A 41 7.68 11.42 7.36
CA ALA A 41 8.09 12.16 6.18
C ALA A 41 8.75 13.48 6.63
N GLY A 42 9.98 13.36 7.16
CA GLY A 42 10.79 14.52 7.53
C GLY A 42 11.29 15.32 6.33
N ASP A 43 12.08 16.36 6.60
CA ASP A 43 12.84 17.08 5.57
C ASP A 43 13.84 16.16 4.85
N GLU A 44 14.48 16.61 3.76
CA GLU A 44 15.43 15.78 2.98
C GLU A 44 16.55 15.11 3.81
N LYS A 45 16.85 15.61 5.02
CA LYS A 45 17.86 15.03 5.93
C LYS A 45 17.29 13.98 6.88
N HIS A 46 15.98 14.01 7.14
CA HIS A 46 15.27 13.10 8.04
C HIS A 46 14.16 12.31 7.32
N PHE A 47 14.17 12.34 5.98
CA PHE A 47 13.23 11.62 5.14
C PHE A 47 13.47 10.12 5.28
N ASN A 48 12.59 9.45 6.03
CA ASN A 48 12.54 8.00 6.05
C ASN A 48 11.50 7.56 5.01
N PRO A 49 11.89 7.00 3.85
CA PRO A 49 10.92 6.61 2.83
C PRO A 49 9.94 5.58 3.39
N ARG A 50 8.67 5.67 2.96
CA ARG A 50 7.62 4.79 3.45
C ARG A 50 7.98 3.35 3.09
N PRO A 51 8.06 2.42 4.07
CA PRO A 51 8.41 1.03 3.78
C PRO A 51 7.44 0.43 2.76
N GLU A 52 7.97 -0.35 1.82
CA GLU A 52 7.15 -1.05 0.85
C GLU A 52 6.15 -1.97 1.58
N ASN A 53 4.90 -1.97 1.12
CA ASN A 53 3.78 -2.79 1.65
C ASN A 53 3.18 -2.32 2.99
N PHE A 54 3.62 -1.19 3.56
CA PHE A 54 2.97 -0.56 4.72
C PHE A 54 2.00 0.53 4.25
N ASN A 55 0.84 0.15 3.71
CA ASN A 55 -0.08 1.05 3.02
C ASN A 55 -1.30 1.50 3.84
N ILE A 56 -1.37 1.10 5.12
CA ILE A 56 -2.43 1.55 6.02
C ILE A 56 -1.87 2.62 6.96
N ASP A 57 -2.55 3.75 7.06
CA ASP A 57 -2.27 4.78 8.06
C ASP A 57 -3.09 4.47 9.30
N ILE A 58 -2.42 4.22 10.43
CA ILE A 58 -3.08 3.90 11.70
C ILE A 58 -3.56 5.18 12.37
N GLY A 59 -2.71 6.21 12.38
CA GLY A 59 -2.96 7.50 13.01
C GLY A 59 -1.68 8.25 13.37
N PRO A 60 -1.79 9.51 13.82
CA PRO A 60 -0.65 10.30 14.27
C PRO A 60 -0.05 9.74 15.56
N VAL A 61 1.27 9.89 15.73
CA VAL A 61 1.96 9.38 16.92
C VAL A 61 1.52 10.04 18.22
N THR A 62 0.85 11.19 18.16
CA THR A 62 0.31 11.89 19.32
C THR A 62 -0.94 11.22 19.92
N GLU A 63 -1.59 10.31 19.19
CA GLU A 63 -2.78 9.59 19.64
C GLU A 63 -2.43 8.31 20.42
N PHE A 64 -1.17 7.91 20.42
CA PHE A 64 -0.69 6.70 21.09
C PHE A 64 0.47 7.05 22.02
N LYS A 65 0.56 6.32 23.13
CA LYS A 65 1.64 6.41 24.10
C LYS A 65 2.97 5.97 23.49
N ASP A 66 2.95 4.90 22.71
CA ASP A 66 4.13 4.30 22.08
C ASP A 66 3.75 3.45 20.85
N GLU A 67 4.77 2.94 20.15
CA GLU A 67 4.59 2.10 18.96
C GLU A 67 3.84 0.80 19.28
N ASN A 68 4.05 0.21 20.47
CA ASN A 68 3.38 -1.03 20.83
C ASN A 68 1.88 -0.82 20.96
N GLU A 69 1.43 0.25 21.62
CA GLU A 69 0.01 0.58 21.73
C GLU A 69 -0.64 0.80 20.35
N ALA A 70 0.04 1.52 19.45
CA ALA A 70 -0.45 1.72 18.08
C ALA A 70 -0.56 0.41 17.30
N CYS A 71 0.42 -0.48 17.45
CA CYS A 71 0.42 -1.77 16.77
C CYS A 71 -0.60 -2.76 17.37
N GLU A 72 -0.84 -2.72 18.68
CA GLU A 72 -1.91 -3.49 19.34
C GLU A 72 -3.29 -2.97 18.94
N PHE A 73 -3.47 -1.64 18.91
CA PHE A 73 -4.68 -1.01 18.38
C PHE A 73 -4.95 -1.44 16.94
N TRP A 74 -3.92 -1.41 16.07
CA TRP A 74 -4.04 -1.86 14.69
C TRP A 74 -4.50 -3.32 14.61
N LYS A 75 -3.81 -4.23 15.30
CA LYS A 75 -4.16 -5.66 15.36
C LYS A 75 -5.59 -5.86 15.85
N CYS A 76 -6.00 -5.12 16.86
CA CYS A 76 -7.37 -5.15 17.38
C CYS A 76 -8.40 -4.76 16.32
N SER A 77 -8.19 -3.60 15.69
CA SER A 77 -9.11 -3.03 14.70
C SER A 77 -9.27 -3.94 13.48
N VAL A 78 -8.16 -4.42 12.92
CA VAL A 78 -8.19 -5.28 11.73
C VAL A 78 -8.80 -6.65 12.03
N SER A 79 -8.62 -7.16 13.26
CA SER A 79 -9.21 -8.42 13.72
C SER A 79 -10.63 -8.29 14.29
N LYS A 80 -11.32 -7.18 13.99
CA LYS A 80 -12.72 -6.89 14.42
C LYS A 80 -12.91 -6.80 15.94
N GLY A 81 -11.83 -6.65 16.69
CA GLY A 81 -11.89 -6.34 18.11
C GLY A 81 -12.27 -4.88 18.36
N LYS A 82 -12.73 -4.60 19.58
CA LYS A 82 -13.01 -3.26 20.05
C LYS A 82 -11.90 -2.81 20.99
N TRP A 83 -11.20 -1.74 20.60
CA TRP A 83 -10.17 -1.16 21.46
C TRP A 83 -10.78 -0.34 22.59
N THR A 84 -10.35 -0.59 23.83
CA THR A 84 -10.79 0.13 25.03
C THR A 84 -9.67 0.93 25.69
N GLY A 85 -8.68 1.34 24.90
CA GLY A 85 -7.56 2.18 25.30
C GLY A 85 -6.28 1.39 25.54
N SER A 86 -6.34 0.25 26.22
CA SER A 86 -5.15 -0.60 26.48
C SER A 86 -5.39 -2.09 26.28
N ILE A 87 -6.64 -2.47 26.00
CA ILE A 87 -7.06 -3.85 25.86
C ILE A 87 -7.94 -3.93 24.61
N CYS A 88 -7.80 -5.04 23.88
CA CYS A 88 -8.68 -5.39 22.79
C CYS A 88 -9.77 -6.35 23.26
N ASP A 89 -11.03 -5.93 23.15
CA ASP A 89 -12.18 -6.80 23.37
C ASP A 89 -12.51 -7.57 22.08
N CYS A 90 -12.22 -8.87 22.08
CA CYS A 90 -12.47 -9.72 20.93
C CYS A 90 -13.94 -10.14 20.81
N PRO A 91 -14.49 -10.22 19.58
CA PRO A 91 -15.90 -10.54 19.37
C PRO A 91 -16.24 -12.02 19.63
N GLY A 92 -17.39 -12.27 20.25
CA GLY A 92 -17.94 -13.62 20.41
C GLY A 92 -17.09 -14.53 21.30
N SER A 93 -16.70 -15.69 20.79
CA SER A 93 -15.86 -16.68 21.48
C SER A 93 -14.38 -16.62 21.07
N SER A 94 -13.97 -15.56 20.39
CA SER A 94 -12.57 -15.35 20.01
C SER A 94 -11.72 -14.83 21.19
N PHE A 95 -10.42 -15.05 21.13
CA PHE A 95 -9.46 -14.61 22.13
C PHE A 95 -8.29 -13.87 21.49
N TRP A 96 -7.62 -13.06 22.30
CA TRP A 96 -6.49 -12.25 21.88
C TRP A 96 -5.21 -13.08 21.70
N SER A 97 -4.52 -12.86 20.58
CA SER A 97 -3.19 -13.37 20.27
C SER A 97 -2.26 -12.21 19.93
N ASN A 98 -1.09 -12.17 20.57
CA ASN A 98 -0.09 -11.12 20.31
C ASN A 98 0.45 -11.12 18.87
N ALA A 99 0.34 -12.24 18.16
CA ALA A 99 0.80 -12.35 16.77
C ALA A 99 -0.17 -11.67 15.79
N THR A 100 -1.46 -11.98 15.89
CA THR A 100 -2.47 -11.68 14.85
C THR A 100 -3.71 -10.94 15.36
N GLY A 101 -3.78 -10.59 16.64
CA GLY A 101 -4.97 -10.01 17.26
C GLY A 101 -6.01 -11.05 17.65
N CYS A 102 -7.29 -10.76 17.46
CA CYS A 102 -8.39 -11.67 17.81
C CYS A 102 -8.40 -12.93 16.91
N THR A 103 -8.45 -14.09 17.55
CA THR A 103 -8.39 -15.42 16.90
C THR A 103 -9.43 -16.36 17.49
N THR A 104 -9.91 -17.33 16.70
CA THR A 104 -10.84 -18.38 17.16
C THR A 104 -10.14 -19.48 17.96
N SER A 105 -10.89 -20.37 18.63
CA SER A 105 -10.37 -21.57 19.36
C SER A 105 -9.32 -22.38 18.60
N ASN A 106 -9.37 -22.34 17.27
CA ASN A 106 -8.48 -23.08 16.38
C ASN A 106 -7.26 -22.25 15.92
N GLY A 107 -7.05 -21.07 16.49
CA GLY A 107 -5.94 -20.16 16.14
C GLY A 107 -6.13 -19.41 14.82
N ILE A 108 -7.34 -19.39 14.26
CA ILE A 108 -7.62 -18.71 12.98
C ILE A 108 -7.87 -17.22 13.25
N PRO A 109 -7.15 -16.29 12.60
CA PRO A 109 -7.38 -14.85 12.72
C PRO A 109 -8.80 -14.46 12.30
N VAL A 110 -9.44 -13.59 13.08
CA VAL A 110 -10.74 -13.00 12.74
C VAL A 110 -10.51 -11.87 11.74
N ILE A 111 -10.20 -12.20 10.49
CA ILE A 111 -9.91 -11.19 9.45
C ILE A 111 -11.15 -10.42 9.02
N SER A 112 -10.92 -9.17 8.57
CA SER A 112 -11.97 -8.35 7.98
C SER A 112 -12.48 -8.94 6.66
N ASP A 113 -13.75 -8.73 6.32
CA ASP A 113 -14.32 -9.21 5.06
C ASP A 113 -13.63 -8.61 3.83
N LYS A 114 -13.08 -7.39 3.94
CA LYS A 114 -12.26 -6.79 2.89
C LYS A 114 -10.98 -7.60 2.64
N GLU A 115 -10.28 -7.97 3.70
CA GLU A 115 -9.02 -8.69 3.61
C GLU A 115 -9.23 -10.15 3.16
N LYS A 116 -10.32 -10.79 3.63
CA LYS A 116 -10.80 -12.07 3.09
C LYS A 116 -11.08 -11.95 1.59
N CYS A 117 -11.77 -10.90 1.16
CA CYS A 117 -12.07 -10.66 -0.25
C CYS A 117 -10.77 -10.54 -1.07
N ASP A 118 -9.85 -9.67 -0.64
CA ASP A 118 -8.61 -9.39 -1.36
C ASP A 118 -7.66 -10.59 -1.42
N SER A 119 -7.73 -11.51 -0.45
CA SER A 119 -6.92 -12.73 -0.39
C SER A 119 -7.51 -13.90 -1.19
N THR A 120 -8.79 -13.86 -1.53
CA THR A 120 -9.52 -14.98 -2.16
C THR A 120 -9.98 -14.73 -3.60
N ASN A 121 -9.29 -13.86 -4.35
CA ASN A 121 -9.71 -13.42 -5.70
C ASN A 121 -11.04 -12.63 -5.74
N GLY A 122 -11.43 -12.03 -4.62
CA GLY A 122 -12.50 -11.04 -4.60
C GLY A 122 -12.01 -9.64 -4.96
N VAL A 123 -12.94 -8.82 -5.47
CA VAL A 123 -12.75 -7.38 -5.70
C VAL A 123 -13.65 -6.63 -4.71
N TRP A 124 -13.04 -5.91 -3.78
CA TRP A 124 -13.78 -5.11 -2.80
C TRP A 124 -14.23 -3.77 -3.39
N LYS A 125 -15.55 -3.52 -3.46
CA LYS A 125 -16.15 -2.25 -3.92
C LYS A 125 -17.37 -1.90 -3.06
N ALA A 126 -17.44 -0.65 -2.60
CA ALA A 126 -18.57 -0.12 -1.83
C ALA A 126 -18.97 -1.01 -0.64
N GLU A 127 -17.98 -1.43 0.16
CA GLU A 127 -18.17 -2.30 1.34
C GLU A 127 -18.72 -3.70 1.04
N LEU A 128 -18.70 -4.11 -0.23
CA LEU A 128 -19.10 -5.43 -0.68
C LEU A 128 -17.95 -6.11 -1.41
N CYS A 129 -17.79 -7.40 -1.13
CA CYS A 129 -16.91 -8.25 -1.92
C CYS A 129 -17.63 -8.74 -3.16
N SER A 130 -17.04 -8.50 -4.34
CA SER A 130 -17.47 -9.11 -5.60
C SER A 130 -16.48 -10.21 -5.98
N CYS A 131 -16.91 -11.47 -5.89
CA CYS A 131 -16.08 -12.60 -6.31
C CYS A 131 -15.97 -12.68 -7.85
N LEU A 132 -14.85 -13.18 -8.35
CA LEU A 132 -14.64 -13.48 -9.77
C LEU A 132 -15.63 -14.56 -10.28
N GLU A 133 -15.85 -14.62 -11.60
CA GLU A 133 -16.68 -15.66 -12.21
C GLU A 133 -16.20 -17.06 -11.76
N LYS A 134 -17.14 -17.89 -11.29
CA LYS A 134 -16.99 -19.23 -10.66
C LYS A 134 -16.76 -19.26 -9.14
N TYR A 135 -16.68 -18.10 -8.47
CA TYR A 135 -16.55 -18.04 -7.03
C TYR A 135 -17.80 -17.43 -6.38
N HIS A 136 -18.13 -17.84 -5.17
CA HIS A 136 -19.20 -17.28 -4.36
C HIS A 136 -18.68 -16.85 -2.98
N TRP A 137 -19.34 -15.86 -2.37
CA TRP A 137 -18.92 -15.32 -1.09
C TRP A 137 -19.36 -16.19 0.07
N ASP A 138 -18.39 -16.64 0.87
CA ASP A 138 -18.57 -17.30 2.16
C ASP A 138 -18.07 -16.40 3.30
N LYS A 139 -18.85 -16.30 4.38
CA LYS A 139 -18.56 -15.40 5.50
C LYS A 139 -17.29 -15.79 6.28
N GLU A 140 -16.96 -17.08 6.30
CA GLU A 140 -15.81 -17.60 7.04
C GLU A 140 -14.57 -17.66 6.14
N LYS A 141 -14.74 -18.10 4.89
CA LYS A 141 -13.64 -18.42 3.97
C LYS A 141 -13.37 -17.37 2.89
N GLY A 142 -14.24 -16.39 2.69
CA GLY A 142 -14.14 -15.43 1.58
C GLY A 142 -14.70 -15.99 0.28
N CYS A 143 -14.13 -15.63 -0.86
CA CYS A 143 -14.54 -16.14 -2.17
C CYS A 143 -14.07 -17.59 -2.36
N ILE A 144 -15.03 -18.52 -2.46
CA ILE A 144 -14.80 -19.97 -2.59
C ILE A 144 -15.32 -20.51 -3.92
N ASP A 145 -14.67 -21.53 -4.46
CA ASP A 145 -15.12 -22.25 -5.67
C ASP A 145 -16.31 -23.18 -5.39
N GLU A 146 -16.81 -23.87 -6.41
CA GLU A 146 -17.93 -24.83 -6.28
C GLU A 146 -17.62 -26.00 -5.33
N ASP A 147 -16.33 -26.32 -5.15
CA ASP A 147 -15.84 -27.38 -4.26
C ASP A 147 -15.63 -26.87 -2.80
N GLY A 148 -15.87 -25.58 -2.55
CA GLY A 148 -15.76 -24.96 -1.23
C GLY A 148 -14.33 -24.60 -0.82
N ASN A 149 -13.40 -24.54 -1.77
CA ASN A 149 -12.01 -24.14 -1.55
C ASN A 149 -11.83 -22.63 -1.78
N PRO A 150 -11.07 -21.93 -0.93
CA PRO A 150 -10.79 -20.51 -1.12
C PRO A 150 -9.99 -20.28 -2.40
N GLY A 151 -10.40 -19.27 -3.16
CA GLY A 151 -9.70 -18.85 -4.37
C GLY A 151 -8.25 -18.48 -4.07
N LYS A 152 -7.30 -18.99 -4.84
CA LYS A 152 -5.89 -18.62 -4.70
C LYS A 152 -5.64 -17.33 -5.46
N LYS A 153 -5.21 -16.27 -4.76
CA LYS A 153 -4.85 -14.99 -5.39
C LYS A 153 -3.86 -15.22 -6.54
N PHE A 154 -4.24 -14.82 -7.74
CA PHE A 154 -3.30 -14.76 -8.86
C PHE A 154 -2.35 -13.58 -8.60
N ASP A 155 -1.06 -13.87 -8.35
CA ASP A 155 -0.04 -12.83 -8.20
C ASP A 155 0.22 -12.13 -9.54
N SER A 156 -0.61 -11.12 -9.82
CA SER A 156 -0.54 -10.25 -11.00
C SER A 156 0.81 -9.50 -11.13
N LYS A 157 1.59 -9.39 -10.03
CA LYS A 157 2.95 -8.85 -10.06
C LYS A 157 3.87 -9.59 -11.05
N SER A 158 3.66 -10.89 -11.27
CA SER A 158 4.51 -11.67 -12.18
C SER A 158 4.32 -11.28 -13.66
N THR A 159 3.12 -10.84 -14.05
CA THR A 159 2.80 -10.47 -15.44
C THR A 159 3.24 -9.06 -15.81
N GLY A 160 3.22 -8.12 -14.87
CA GLY A 160 3.70 -6.75 -15.10
C GLY A 160 5.20 -6.70 -15.41
N ILE A 161 6.00 -7.49 -14.68
CA ILE A 161 7.46 -7.56 -14.86
C ILE A 161 7.80 -8.09 -16.26
N LEU A 162 7.10 -9.12 -16.74
CA LEU A 162 7.33 -9.69 -18.07
C LEU A 162 7.05 -8.68 -19.19
N LEU A 163 6.03 -7.83 -19.04
CA LEU A 163 5.70 -6.80 -20.01
C LEU A 163 6.79 -5.71 -20.07
N TRP A 164 7.28 -5.24 -18.91
CA TRP A 164 8.35 -4.24 -18.84
C TRP A 164 9.67 -4.78 -19.40
N VAL A 165 10.01 -6.04 -19.13
CA VAL A 165 11.19 -6.69 -19.70
C VAL A 165 11.09 -6.77 -21.22
N ALA A 166 9.93 -7.10 -21.78
CA ALA A 166 9.71 -7.14 -23.23
C ALA A 166 9.87 -5.75 -23.89
N VAL A 167 9.36 -4.69 -23.26
CA VAL A 167 9.50 -3.30 -23.74
C VAL A 167 10.96 -2.86 -23.74
N ILE A 168 11.71 -3.17 -22.68
CA ILE A 168 13.14 -2.83 -22.59
C ILE A 168 13.94 -3.54 -23.68
N ILE A 169 13.69 -4.84 -23.92
CA ILE A 169 14.35 -5.62 -24.98
C ILE A 169 14.06 -5.00 -26.36
N ALA A 170 12.80 -4.64 -26.64
CA ALA A 170 12.43 -4.02 -27.91
C ALA A 170 13.11 -2.66 -28.15
N ALA A 171 13.24 -1.84 -27.10
CA ALA A 171 13.91 -0.55 -27.17
C ALA A 171 15.42 -0.70 -27.45
N ILE A 172 16.08 -1.65 -26.78
CA ILE A 172 17.50 -1.95 -27.00
C ILE A 172 17.73 -2.43 -28.45
N LEU A 173 16.92 -3.37 -28.95
CA LEU A 173 17.04 -3.87 -30.32
C LEU A 173 16.86 -2.76 -31.36
N SER A 174 15.90 -1.86 -31.14
CA SER A 174 15.66 -0.70 -32.00
C SER A 174 16.85 0.26 -32.04
N PHE A 175 17.48 0.50 -30.88
CA PHE A 175 18.66 1.37 -30.79
C PHE A 175 19.88 0.75 -31.51
N VAL A 176 20.10 -0.56 -31.38
CA VAL A 176 21.18 -1.27 -32.08
C VAL A 176 20.96 -1.22 -33.61
N ALA A 177 19.73 -1.46 -34.07
CA ALA A 177 19.38 -1.39 -35.49
C ALA A 177 19.58 0.03 -36.05
N TYR A 178 19.21 1.07 -35.29
CA TYR A 178 19.45 2.45 -35.68
C TYR A 178 20.95 2.77 -35.82
N LYS A 179 21.77 2.37 -34.85
CA LYS A 179 23.23 2.56 -34.92
C LYS A 179 23.86 1.89 -36.14
N PHE A 180 23.44 0.66 -36.45
CA PHE A 180 23.94 -0.06 -37.63
C PHE A 180 23.57 0.64 -38.95
N ASN A 181 22.34 1.15 -39.07
CA ASN A 181 21.90 1.88 -40.26
C ASN A 181 22.68 3.18 -40.45
N VAL A 182 22.91 3.94 -39.38
CA VAL A 182 23.71 5.18 -39.43
C VAL A 182 25.15 4.90 -39.84
N LEU A 183 25.79 3.88 -39.25
CA LEU A 183 27.15 3.47 -39.60
C LEU A 183 27.27 3.02 -41.07
N SER A 184 26.28 2.27 -41.56
CA SER A 184 26.20 1.86 -42.97
C SER A 184 26.06 3.05 -43.93
N MET A 185 25.26 4.05 -43.55
CA MET A 185 25.09 5.28 -44.33
C MET A 185 26.38 6.12 -44.38
N ILE A 186 27.06 6.28 -43.25
CA ILE A 186 28.34 6.98 -43.16
C ILE A 186 29.38 6.30 -44.06
N ASN A 187 29.52 4.98 -43.97
CA ASN A 187 30.46 4.22 -44.82
C ASN A 187 30.18 4.36 -46.33
N LYS A 188 28.90 4.43 -46.73
CA LYS A 188 28.52 4.68 -48.13
C LYS A 188 28.89 6.09 -48.60
N LEU A 189 28.80 7.09 -47.74
CA LEU A 189 29.17 8.48 -48.06
C LEU A 189 30.68 8.65 -48.15
N THR A 190 31.45 8.05 -47.24
CA THR A 190 32.92 8.13 -47.26
C THR A 190 33.52 7.49 -48.51
N LYS A 191 32.94 6.38 -48.99
CA LYS A 191 33.38 5.73 -50.25
C LYS A 191 33.09 6.51 -51.53
N ARG A 192 32.25 7.55 -51.49
CA ARG A 192 31.96 8.39 -52.68
C ARG A 192 32.83 9.65 -52.76
N MET A 193 33.56 9.98 -51.69
CA MET A 193 34.41 11.16 -51.61
C MET A 193 35.91 10.86 -51.84
N VAL A 194 36.26 9.59 -52.05
CA VAL A 194 37.60 9.11 -52.44
C VAL A 194 37.49 8.56 -53.86
#